data_AF-A0AA36DNT0-F1
#
_entry.id   AF-A0AA36DNT0-F1
#
_cell.length_a   1.000
_cell.length_b   1.000
_cell.length_c   1.000
_cell.angle_alpha   90.00
_cell.angle_beta   90.00
_cell.angle_gamma   90.00
#
_symmetry.space_group_name_H-M   'P 1'
#
loop_
_entity.id
_entity.type
_entity.pdbx_description
1 polymer ?
#
loop_
_entity_poly.entity_id
_entity_poly.type
_entity_poly.pdbx_seq_one_letter_code
_entity_poly.pdbx_strand_id
1 'polypeptide(L)'
;MGSNQEGLVQRDVVRLGLLQEAEKQFLSSLKSHRLVYNRLGQPLVANKYYEQGLMLYHDDVTLLTGLARNKEAIACIATNCFYNDKPEIALRYYRRIMQMGVNNAELMMNIGLCCFACQQFDFALSSMQRAHSTATEETAGEIWYNTGHIMLAIRHTTSESLL
;
A
#
# COMPACT_ATOMS: atom_id res chain seq x y z
N MET A 1 9.37 45.16 -11.27
CA MET A 1 9.88 43.78 -11.15
C MET A 1 9.31 43.02 -9.94
N GLY A 2 8.06 43.29 -9.49
CA GLY A 2 7.53 42.73 -8.23
C GLY A 2 6.54 41.56 -8.33
N SER A 3 6.03 41.23 -9.51
CA SER A 3 4.86 40.34 -9.67
C SER A 3 5.15 38.84 -9.65
N ASN A 4 6.42 38.41 -9.81
CA ASN A 4 6.76 36.97 -9.88
C ASN A 4 7.09 36.33 -8.52
N GLN A 5 7.50 37.11 -7.51
CA GLN A 5 7.85 36.58 -6.19
C GLN A 5 6.62 36.37 -5.31
N GLU A 6 5.62 37.25 -5.39
CA GLU A 6 4.38 37.12 -4.63
C GLU A 6 3.56 35.87 -5.02
N GLY A 7 3.53 35.51 -6.31
CA GLY A 7 2.85 34.29 -6.78
C GLY A 7 3.52 32.98 -6.34
N LEU A 8 4.85 32.98 -6.17
CA LEU A 8 5.61 31.85 -5.63
C LEU A 8 5.39 31.69 -4.12
N VAL A 9 5.43 32.78 -3.37
CA VAL A 9 5.16 32.76 -1.92
C VAL A 9 3.72 32.36 -1.63
N GLN A 10 2.74 32.86 -2.41
CA GLN A 10 1.35 32.46 -2.28
C GLN A 10 1.17 30.96 -2.58
N ARG A 11 1.88 30.43 -3.60
CA ARG A 11 1.92 28.99 -3.92
C ARG A 11 2.48 28.18 -2.76
N ASP A 12 3.60 28.59 -2.19
CA ASP A 12 4.25 27.88 -1.08
C ASP A 12 3.42 27.92 0.21
N VAL A 13 2.77 29.04 0.51
CA VAL A 13 1.89 29.19 1.67
C VAL A 13 0.63 28.33 1.55
N VAL A 14 -0.02 28.31 0.39
CA VAL A 14 -1.18 27.45 0.13
C VAL A 14 -0.79 25.97 0.22
N ARG A 15 0.40 25.64 -0.29
CA ARG A 15 0.94 24.29 -0.29
C ARG A 15 1.28 23.79 1.12
N LEU A 16 1.95 24.62 1.92
CA LEU A 16 2.23 24.34 3.33
C LEU A 16 0.94 24.21 4.14
N GLY A 17 -0.07 25.04 3.86
CA GLY A 17 -1.38 24.95 4.51
C GLY A 17 -2.12 23.66 4.21
N LEU A 18 -2.18 23.26 2.93
CA LEU A 18 -2.81 22.00 2.51
C LEU A 18 -2.09 20.78 3.09
N LEU A 19 -0.77 20.83 3.20
CA LEU A 19 0.05 19.75 3.76
C LEU A 19 -0.10 19.63 5.27
N GLN A 20 -0.08 20.74 6.01
CA GLN A 20 -0.29 20.73 7.46
C GLN A 20 -1.67 20.23 7.83
N GLU A 21 -2.70 20.58 7.05
CA GLU A 21 -4.05 20.07 7.26
C GLU A 21 -4.18 18.59 6.86
N ALA A 22 -3.53 18.15 5.79
CA ALA A 22 -3.47 16.73 5.45
C ALA A 22 -2.79 15.91 6.57
N GLU A 23 -1.65 16.37 7.08
CA GLU A 23 -0.91 15.70 8.15
C GLU A 23 -1.71 15.68 9.47
N LYS A 24 -2.34 16.79 9.87
CA LYS A 24 -3.25 16.83 11.02
C LYS A 24 -4.42 15.86 10.88
N GLN A 25 -5.02 15.79 9.70
CA GLN A 25 -6.12 14.86 9.40
C GLN A 25 -5.65 13.40 9.47
N PHE A 26 -4.44 13.10 9.00
CA PHE A 26 -3.83 11.76 9.09
C PHE A 26 -3.49 11.37 10.54
N LEU A 27 -2.87 12.26 11.32
CA LEU A 27 -2.52 12.00 12.72
C LEU A 27 -3.77 11.89 13.62
N SER A 28 -4.81 12.66 13.30
CA SER A 28 -6.15 12.53 13.89
C SER A 28 -6.80 11.17 13.55
N SER A 29 -6.66 10.71 12.30
CA SER A 29 -7.13 9.40 11.84
C SER A 29 -6.39 8.23 12.50
N LEU A 30 -5.09 8.40 12.78
CA LEU A 30 -4.28 7.44 13.53
C LEU A 30 -4.76 7.27 14.97
N LYS A 31 -5.25 8.35 15.62
CA LYS A 31 -5.84 8.28 16.98
C LYS A 31 -7.22 7.63 17.02
N SER A 32 -7.93 7.59 15.89
CA SER A 32 -9.24 6.94 15.74
C SER A 32 -9.13 5.54 15.12
N HIS A 33 -8.04 4.84 15.42
CA HIS A 33 -7.59 3.55 14.86
C HIS A 33 -8.59 2.37 14.87
N ARG A 34 -9.83 2.54 15.34
CA ARG A 34 -10.75 1.42 15.62
C ARG A 34 -12.15 1.51 14.97
N LEU A 35 -12.58 2.64 14.39
CA LEU A 35 -13.98 2.78 13.93
C LEU A 35 -14.25 3.34 12.52
N VAL A 36 -13.30 3.98 11.81
CA VAL A 36 -13.67 4.77 10.61
C VAL A 36 -12.72 4.55 9.42
N TYR A 37 -12.45 3.30 9.06
CA TYR A 37 -12.17 2.94 7.66
C TYR A 37 -13.46 2.81 6.82
N ASN A 38 -14.60 3.26 7.37
CA ASN A 38 -15.88 3.40 6.65
C ASN A 38 -15.83 4.47 5.52
N ARG A 39 -14.69 5.15 5.30
CA ARG A 39 -14.46 6.09 4.20
C ARG A 39 -13.20 5.74 3.39
N LEU A 40 -13.19 4.59 2.71
CA LEU A 40 -12.19 4.23 1.68
C LEU A 40 -11.98 5.32 0.60
N GLY A 41 -12.82 6.35 0.54
CA GLY A 41 -12.62 7.56 -0.26
C GLY A 41 -11.52 8.49 0.23
N GLN A 42 -11.22 8.61 1.52
CA GLN A 42 -10.24 9.60 2.03
C GLN A 42 -8.81 9.44 1.47
N PRO A 43 -8.19 8.25 1.48
CA PRO A 43 -6.84 8.09 0.91
C PRO A 43 -6.82 8.14 -0.62
N LEU A 44 -7.88 7.72 -1.32
CA LEU A 44 -7.97 7.89 -2.78
C LEU A 44 -8.15 9.35 -3.18
N VAL A 45 -9.00 10.07 -2.45
CA VAL A 45 -9.24 11.49 -2.70
C VAL A 45 -7.94 12.26 -2.45
N ALA A 46 -7.21 11.93 -1.38
CA ALA A 46 -5.87 12.46 -1.15
C ALA A 46 -4.92 12.15 -2.32
N ASN A 47 -4.87 10.90 -2.81
CA ASN A 47 -4.05 10.57 -3.98
C ASN A 47 -4.46 11.33 -5.22
N LYS A 48 -5.76 11.47 -5.49
CA LYS A 48 -6.26 12.26 -6.62
C LYS A 48 -5.78 13.71 -6.55
N TYR A 49 -5.78 14.32 -5.36
CA TYR A 49 -5.24 15.66 -5.19
C TYR A 49 -3.72 15.72 -5.38
N TYR A 50 -2.97 14.72 -4.92
CA TYR A 50 -1.54 14.65 -5.18
C TYR A 50 -1.23 14.43 -6.67
N GLU A 51 -1.97 13.56 -7.37
CA GLU A 51 -1.86 13.33 -8.81
C GLU A 51 -2.23 14.60 -9.60
N GLN A 52 -3.31 15.28 -9.23
CA GLN A 52 -3.67 16.59 -9.80
C GLN A 52 -2.59 17.65 -9.54
N GLY A 53 -2.01 17.64 -8.35
CA GLY A 53 -0.86 18.50 -8.02
C GLY A 53 0.33 18.18 -8.91
N LEU A 54 0.65 16.90 -9.15
CA LEU A 54 1.75 16.49 -10.02
C LEU A 54 1.52 16.87 -11.49
N MET A 55 0.27 16.96 -11.96
CA MET A 55 -0.02 17.51 -13.29
C MET A 55 0.36 19.00 -13.41
N LEU A 56 0.26 19.76 -12.33
CA LEU A 56 0.58 21.19 -12.30
C LEU A 56 2.06 21.45 -11.91
N TYR A 57 2.65 20.55 -11.13
CA TYR A 57 4.01 20.60 -10.60
C TYR A 57 4.68 19.24 -10.84
N HIS A 58 5.27 19.07 -12.01
CA HIS A 58 5.97 17.83 -12.36
C HIS A 58 7.16 17.61 -11.42
N ASP A 59 7.36 16.36 -10.98
CA ASP A 59 8.44 15.89 -10.11
C ASP A 59 8.56 16.56 -8.74
N ASP A 60 7.47 17.13 -8.25
CA ASP A 60 7.53 17.83 -6.99
C ASP A 60 7.65 16.86 -5.79
N VAL A 61 8.83 16.89 -5.18
CA VAL A 61 9.28 15.98 -4.11
C VAL A 61 8.26 15.89 -2.98
N THR A 62 7.60 16.99 -2.61
CA THR A 62 6.63 16.96 -1.50
C THR A 62 5.35 16.19 -1.85
N LEU A 63 4.87 16.31 -3.09
CA LEU A 63 3.67 15.57 -3.54
C LEU A 63 4.00 14.09 -3.72
N LEU A 64 5.17 13.78 -4.28
CA LEU A 64 5.67 12.42 -4.40
C LEU A 64 5.83 11.76 -3.03
N THR A 65 6.42 12.48 -2.06
CA THR A 65 6.58 11.98 -0.68
C THR A 65 5.24 11.77 0.00
N GLY A 66 4.26 12.66 -0.22
CA GLY A 66 2.89 12.50 0.31
C GLY A 66 2.19 11.25 -0.23
N LEU A 67 2.32 10.97 -1.52
CA LEU A 67 1.81 9.74 -2.15
C LEU A 67 2.48 8.49 -1.61
N ALA A 68 3.81 8.50 -1.47
CA ALA A 68 4.57 7.37 -0.93
C ALA A 68 4.16 7.06 0.52
N ARG A 69 4.09 8.08 1.38
CA ARG A 69 3.66 7.92 2.78
C ARG A 69 2.25 7.36 2.90
N ASN A 70 1.33 7.77 2.04
CA ASN A 70 -0.04 7.24 2.04
C ASN A 70 -0.06 5.75 1.67
N LYS A 71 0.72 5.35 0.64
CA LYS A 71 0.86 3.94 0.24
C LYS A 71 1.47 3.09 1.35
N GLU A 72 2.56 3.56 1.96
CA GLU A 72 3.24 2.88 3.08
C GLU A 72 2.34 2.76 4.32
N ALA A 73 1.61 3.81 4.69
CA ALA A 73 0.70 3.77 5.82
C ALA A 73 -0.39 2.70 5.65
N ILE A 74 -0.95 2.58 4.45
CA ILE A 74 -1.93 1.52 4.14
C ILE A 74 -1.26 0.14 4.21
N ALA A 75 -0.02 -0.01 3.72
CA ALA A 75 0.72 -1.26 3.77
C ALA A 75 0.98 -1.69 5.22
N CYS A 76 1.45 -0.78 6.09
CA CYS A 76 1.66 -1.05 7.51
C CYS A 76 0.38 -1.52 8.22
N ILE A 77 -0.76 -0.90 7.91
CA ILE A 77 -2.05 -1.33 8.46
C ILE A 77 -2.44 -2.72 7.93
N ALA A 78 -2.20 -2.99 6.65
CA ALA A 78 -2.46 -4.29 6.05
C ALA A 78 -1.62 -5.40 6.72
N THR A 79 -0.32 -5.15 6.89
CA THR A 79 0.61 -6.03 7.61
C THR A 79 0.16 -6.26 9.05
N ASN A 80 -0.21 -5.20 9.77
CA ASN A 80 -0.75 -5.33 11.12
C ASN A 80 -2.05 -6.16 11.14
N CYS A 81 -2.95 -5.99 10.16
CA CYS A 81 -4.15 -6.81 10.07
C CYS A 81 -3.82 -8.30 9.82
N PHE A 82 -2.83 -8.57 8.98
CA PHE A 82 -2.40 -9.94 8.68
C PHE A 82 -1.88 -10.66 9.94
N TYR A 83 -1.01 -10.00 10.72
CA TYR A 83 -0.49 -10.56 11.98
C TYR A 83 -1.52 -10.63 13.12
N ASN A 84 -2.68 -9.98 12.97
CA ASN A 84 -3.80 -10.08 13.91
C ASN A 84 -4.91 -11.04 13.40
N ASP A 85 -4.52 -12.08 12.65
CA ASP A 85 -5.40 -13.13 12.11
C ASP A 85 -6.59 -12.62 11.28
N LYS A 86 -6.41 -11.49 10.59
CA LYS A 86 -7.44 -10.88 9.72
C LYS A 86 -6.94 -10.71 8.28
N PRO A 87 -6.59 -11.81 7.59
CA PRO A 87 -6.03 -11.77 6.24
C PRO A 87 -7.01 -11.23 5.19
N GLU A 88 -8.33 -11.35 5.39
CA GLU A 88 -9.34 -10.79 4.47
C GLU A 88 -9.32 -9.26 4.45
N ILE A 89 -9.10 -8.67 5.63
CA ILE A 89 -9.02 -7.22 5.80
C ILE A 89 -7.68 -6.72 5.24
N ALA A 90 -6.58 -7.43 5.53
CA ALA A 90 -5.27 -7.15 4.95
C ALA A 90 -5.32 -7.18 3.41
N LEU A 91 -5.96 -8.20 2.83
CA LEU A 91 -6.13 -8.34 1.38
C LEU A 91 -6.89 -7.15 0.77
N ARG A 92 -7.91 -6.62 1.44
CA ARG A 92 -8.63 -5.42 0.98
C ARG A 92 -7.72 -4.20 0.90
N TYR A 93 -6.85 -4.01 1.89
CA TYR A 93 -5.87 -2.92 1.88
C TYR A 93 -4.80 -3.11 0.80
N TYR A 94 -4.26 -4.31 0.62
CA TYR A 94 -3.28 -4.56 -0.45
C TYR A 94 -3.87 -4.40 -1.85
N ARG A 95 -5.11 -4.86 -2.09
CA ARG A 95 -5.82 -4.60 -3.36
C ARG A 95 -6.03 -3.11 -3.60
N ARG A 96 -6.16 -2.31 -2.54
CA ARG A 96 -6.28 -0.85 -2.65
C ARG A 96 -4.96 -0.21 -3.07
N ILE A 97 -3.85 -0.63 -2.48
CA ILE A 97 -2.52 -0.17 -2.89
C ILE A 97 -2.26 -0.52 -4.36
N MET A 98 -2.70 -1.70 -4.81
CA MET A 98 -2.64 -2.08 -6.22
C MET A 98 -3.45 -1.15 -7.14
N GLN A 99 -4.65 -0.73 -6.72
CA GLN A 99 -5.46 0.26 -7.45
C GLN A 99 -4.82 1.66 -7.49
N MET A 100 -3.89 1.96 -6.57
CA MET A 100 -3.12 3.21 -6.53
C MET A 100 -1.88 3.17 -7.44
N GLY A 101 -1.82 2.20 -8.36
CA GLY A 101 -0.76 2.04 -9.35
C GLY A 101 0.53 1.43 -8.81
N VAL A 102 0.56 0.96 -7.56
CA VAL A 102 1.72 0.23 -7.03
C VAL A 102 1.63 -1.22 -7.49
N ASN A 103 2.62 -1.67 -8.24
CA ASN A 103 2.71 -3.05 -8.69
C ASN A 103 4.17 -3.50 -8.64
N ASN A 104 4.63 -3.88 -7.45
CA ASN A 104 5.97 -4.40 -7.22
C ASN A 104 5.89 -5.83 -6.66
N ALA A 105 7.03 -6.52 -6.66
CA ALA A 105 7.11 -7.92 -6.30
C ALA A 105 6.69 -8.20 -4.84
N GLU A 106 7.04 -7.30 -3.92
CA GLU A 106 6.70 -7.40 -2.50
C GLU A 106 5.19 -7.32 -2.25
N LEU A 107 4.51 -6.32 -2.83
CA LEU A 107 3.05 -6.18 -2.71
C LEU A 107 2.34 -7.42 -3.24
N MET A 108 2.83 -7.94 -4.37
CA MET A 108 2.31 -9.15 -4.99
C MET A 108 2.49 -10.38 -4.12
N MET A 109 3.64 -10.49 -3.44
CA MET A 109 3.90 -11.55 -2.48
C MET A 109 2.98 -11.45 -1.25
N ASN A 110 2.79 -10.23 -0.72
CA ASN A 110 1.90 -9.97 0.41
C ASN A 110 0.42 -10.28 0.07
N ILE A 111 -0.03 -9.98 -1.16
CA ILE A 111 -1.34 -10.42 -1.66
C ILE A 111 -1.41 -11.94 -1.73
N GLY A 112 -0.37 -12.60 -2.25
CA GLY A 112 -0.28 -14.07 -2.33
C GLY A 112 -0.40 -14.74 -0.96
N LEU A 113 0.32 -14.23 0.04
CA LEU A 113 0.25 -14.69 1.43
C LEU A 113 -1.14 -14.52 2.04
N CYS A 114 -1.79 -13.36 1.84
CA CYS A 114 -3.15 -13.14 2.32
C CYS A 114 -4.16 -14.08 1.65
N CYS A 115 -4.07 -14.26 0.33
CA CYS A 115 -4.92 -15.20 -0.40
C CYS A 115 -4.72 -16.64 0.08
N PHE A 116 -3.48 -17.03 0.37
CA PHE A 116 -3.16 -18.35 0.93
C PHE A 116 -3.81 -18.55 2.31
N ALA A 117 -3.67 -17.56 3.20
CA ALA A 117 -4.30 -17.58 4.52
C ALA A 117 -5.84 -17.65 4.44
N CYS A 118 -6.44 -17.01 3.43
CA CYS A 118 -7.87 -17.11 3.13
C CYS A 118 -8.28 -18.37 2.32
N GLN A 119 -7.38 -19.34 2.13
CA GLN A 119 -7.61 -20.57 1.34
C GLN A 119 -7.99 -20.35 -0.13
N GLN A 120 -7.69 -19.18 -0.68
CA GLN A 120 -7.92 -18.85 -2.10
C GLN A 120 -6.68 -19.21 -2.92
N PHE A 121 -6.44 -20.51 -3.11
CA PHE A 121 -5.18 -21.02 -3.66
C PHE A 121 -4.91 -20.59 -5.11
N ASP A 122 -5.93 -20.54 -5.97
CA ASP A 122 -5.76 -20.10 -7.37
C ASP A 122 -5.25 -18.65 -7.44
N PHE A 123 -5.87 -17.76 -6.64
CA PHE A 123 -5.46 -16.36 -6.55
C PHE A 123 -4.09 -16.20 -5.88
N ALA A 124 -3.79 -17.03 -4.88
CA ALA A 124 -2.48 -17.04 -4.23
C ALA A 124 -1.37 -17.40 -5.23
N LEU A 125 -1.55 -18.48 -6.00
CA LEU A 125 -0.60 -18.93 -7.01
C LEU A 125 -0.39 -17.87 -8.10
N SER A 126 -1.48 -17.32 -8.64
CA SER A 126 -1.39 -16.27 -9.68
C SER A 126 -0.62 -15.03 -9.19
N SER A 127 -0.80 -14.67 -7.91
CA SER A 127 -0.14 -13.51 -7.31
C SER A 127 1.34 -13.78 -7.04
N MET A 128 1.69 -15.00 -6.61
CA MET A 128 3.10 -15.42 -6.48
C MET A 128 3.80 -15.47 -7.84
N GLN A 129 3.15 -15.97 -8.88
CA GLN A 129 3.72 -16.02 -10.22
C GLN A 129 4.09 -14.62 -10.72
N ARG A 130 3.19 -13.63 -10.57
CA ARG A 130 3.57 -12.26 -10.97
C ARG A 130 4.49 -11.55 -9.97
N ALA A 131 4.58 -12.00 -8.72
CA ALA A 131 5.64 -11.56 -7.80
C ALA A 131 7.01 -11.98 -8.36
N HIS A 132 7.17 -13.25 -8.74
CA HIS A 132 8.38 -13.77 -9.39
C HIS A 132 8.69 -13.06 -10.71
N SER A 133 7.68 -12.76 -11.54
CA SER A 133 7.92 -12.05 -12.81
C SER A 133 8.37 -10.61 -12.64
N THR A 134 8.05 -9.99 -11.50
CA THR A 134 8.36 -8.58 -11.20
C THR A 134 9.54 -8.46 -10.22
N ALA A 135 10.10 -9.59 -9.79
CA ALA A 135 11.20 -9.66 -8.84
C ALA A 135 12.47 -9.05 -9.44
N THR A 136 13.14 -8.23 -8.64
CA THR A 136 14.51 -7.76 -8.91
C THR A 136 15.50 -8.68 -8.21
N GLU A 137 16.78 -8.62 -8.56
CA GLU A 137 17.83 -9.42 -7.87
C GLU A 137 17.84 -9.20 -6.35
N GLU A 138 17.55 -7.97 -5.92
CA GLU A 138 17.47 -7.60 -4.50
C GLU A 138 16.27 -8.25 -3.78
N THR A 139 15.13 -8.36 -4.45
CA THR A 139 13.87 -8.86 -3.85
C THR A 139 13.64 -10.36 -4.08
N ALA A 140 14.38 -10.97 -5.03
CA ALA A 140 14.22 -12.38 -5.39
C ALA A 140 14.43 -13.32 -4.19
N GLY A 141 15.41 -13.03 -3.32
CA GLY A 141 15.70 -13.85 -2.14
C GLY A 141 14.49 -13.99 -1.21
N GLU A 142 13.86 -12.87 -0.86
CA GLU A 142 12.68 -12.85 0.01
C GLU A 142 11.46 -13.52 -0.64
N ILE A 143 11.26 -13.32 -1.94
CA ILE A 143 10.13 -13.91 -2.68
C ILE A 143 10.28 -15.44 -2.72
N TRP A 144 11.49 -15.95 -2.99
CA TRP A 144 11.77 -17.37 -2.95
C TRP A 144 11.61 -17.96 -1.55
N TYR A 145 12.08 -17.25 -0.51
CA TYR A 145 11.87 -17.65 0.88
C TYR A 145 10.38 -17.78 1.22
N ASN A 146 9.59 -16.74 0.94
CA ASN A 146 8.15 -16.73 1.22
C ASN A 146 7.42 -17.82 0.41
N THR A 147 7.81 -18.03 -0.85
CA THR A 147 7.24 -19.11 -1.69
C THR A 147 7.55 -20.48 -1.09
N GLY A 148 8.80 -20.70 -0.67
CA GLY A 148 9.22 -21.95 -0.02
C GLY A 148 8.45 -22.24 1.27
N HIS A 149 8.25 -21.21 2.11
CA HIS A 149 7.48 -21.32 3.34
C HIS A 149 6.03 -21.76 3.07
N ILE A 150 5.38 -21.17 2.07
CA ILE A 150 4.01 -21.55 1.68
C ILE A 150 3.96 -22.99 1.16
N MET A 151 4.91 -23.38 0.30
CA MET A 151 4.96 -24.74 -0.26
C MET A 151 5.20 -25.80 0.81
N LEU A 152 6.00 -25.49 1.84
CA LEU A 152 6.16 -26.34 3.02
C LEU A 152 4.84 -26.47 3.79
N ALA A 153 4.16 -25.34 4.03
CA ALA A 153 2.87 -25.35 4.73
C ALA A 153 1.80 -26.19 4.01
N ILE A 154 1.71 -26.09 2.67
CA ILE A 154 0.80 -26.93 1.86
C ILE A 154 1.13 -28.42 2.03
N ARG A 155 2.41 -28.79 2.02
CA ARG A 155 2.81 -30.20 2.14
C ARG A 155 2.38 -30.79 3.48
N HIS A 156 2.56 -30.04 4.57
CA HIS A 156 2.15 -30.48 5.91
C HIS A 156 0.62 -30.69 6.01
N THR A 157 -0.19 -29.78 5.47
CA THR A 157 -1.65 -29.95 5.50
C THR A 157 -2.12 -31.14 4.69
N THR A 158 -1.50 -31.42 3.54
CA THR A 158 -1.83 -32.62 2.75
C THR A 158 -1.46 -33.93 3.45
N SER A 159 -0.36 -33.96 4.21
CA SER A 159 0.04 -35.17 4.95
C SER A 159 -0.88 -35.49 6.13
N GLU A 160 -1.45 -34.48 6.79
CA GLU A 160 -2.40 -34.69 7.90
C GLU A 160 -3.78 -35.16 7.42
N SER A 161 -4.18 -34.80 6.19
CA SER A 161 -5.46 -35.25 5.60
C SER A 161 -5.47 -36.69 5.09
N LEU A 162 -4.32 -37.38 5.13
CA LEU A 162 -4.14 -38.76 4.65
C LEU A 162 -3.97 -39.78 5.80
N LEU A 163 -4.19 -39.36 7.05
CA LEU A 163 -4.25 -40.19 8.26
C LEU A 163 -5.67 -40.20 8.84
#